data_AF-A0A967JTI1-F1
#
_entry.id   AF-A0A967JTI1-F1
#
_cell.length_a   1.000
_cell.length_b   1.000
_cell.length_c   1.000
_cell.angle_alpha   90.00
_cell.angle_beta   90.00
_cell.angle_gamma   90.00
#
_symmetry.space_group_name_H-M   'P 1'
#
loop_
_entity.id
_entity.type
_entity.pdbx_description
1 polymer ?
#
loop_
_entity_poly.entity_id
_entity_poly.type
_entity_poly.pdbx_seq_one_letter_code
_entity_poly.pdbx_strand_id
1 'polypeptide(L)'
;MLEELLERTAGRGLGWTVYGGGDRDILLRLRRRPEVRVRGYYRAGALPMTLRRDRVDLALLPSIWPESYALTLDECRLAGVPVLAFDHGAIAERLRRSSAGVAVEADGLSEAMLEALDRIVDQGFGAAQPRAA
;
A
#
# COMPACT_ATOMS: atom_id res chain seq x y z
N MET A 1 -7.77 10.00 4.50
CA MET A 1 -6.90 8.94 3.94
C MET A 1 -6.58 7.79 4.91
N LEU A 2 -5.49 7.77 5.71
CA LEU A 2 -5.12 6.54 6.45
C LEU A 2 -6.20 6.09 7.47
N GLU A 3 -6.72 7.01 8.27
CA GLU A 3 -7.77 6.71 9.26
C GLU A 3 -9.07 6.26 8.59
N GLU A 4 -9.47 6.98 7.54
CA GLU A 4 -10.63 6.67 6.70
C GLU A 4 -10.53 5.29 6.02
N LEU A 5 -9.34 4.91 5.56
CA LEU A 5 -9.07 3.60 4.99
C LEU A 5 -9.22 2.49 6.05
N LEU A 6 -8.79 2.75 7.29
CA LEU A 6 -9.02 1.83 8.41
C LEU A 6 -10.50 1.74 8.80
N GLU A 7 -11.22 2.87 8.77
CA GLU A 7 -12.65 2.91 9.07
C GLU A 7 -13.48 2.17 8.02
N ARG A 8 -13.20 2.40 6.73
CA ARG A 8 -13.94 1.78 5.62
C ARG A 8 -13.68 0.29 5.48
N THR A 9 -12.53 -0.18 5.96
CA THR A 9 -12.17 -1.61 5.98
C THR A 9 -12.40 -2.27 7.34
N ALA A 10 -12.93 -1.54 8.32
CA ALA A 10 -13.25 -2.10 9.63
C ALA A 10 -14.25 -3.25 9.50
N GLY A 11 -14.01 -4.33 10.25
CA GLY A 11 -14.87 -5.51 10.23
C GLY A 11 -14.72 -6.43 9.00
N ARG A 12 -13.88 -6.08 8.02
CA ARG A 12 -13.59 -6.92 6.84
C ARG A 12 -12.55 -8.02 7.07
N GLY A 13 -12.10 -8.21 8.32
CA GLY A 13 -11.08 -9.22 8.67
C GLY A 13 -9.67 -8.89 8.19
N LEU A 14 -9.40 -7.64 7.79
CA LEU A 14 -8.08 -7.19 7.36
C LEU A 14 -7.19 -6.84 8.55
N GLY A 15 -5.93 -7.25 8.48
CA GLY A 15 -4.88 -6.82 9.40
C GLY A 15 -4.01 -5.74 8.77
N TRP A 16 -3.80 -4.64 9.49
CA TRP A 16 -3.01 -3.52 9.00
C TRP A 16 -1.61 -3.55 9.60
N THR A 17 -0.57 -3.38 8.77
CA THR A 17 0.79 -3.18 9.27
C THR A 17 1.42 -1.94 8.62
N VAL A 18 1.92 -1.03 9.46
CA VAL A 18 2.58 0.20 9.03
C VAL A 18 4.09 0.04 9.17
N TYR A 19 4.78 0.18 8.04
CA TYR A 19 6.24 0.15 7.92
C TYR A 19 6.76 1.55 7.64
N GLY A 20 7.93 1.87 8.20
CA GLY A 20 8.52 3.19 8.08
C GLY A 20 8.15 4.12 9.23
N GLY A 21 8.77 5.29 9.24
CA GLY A 21 8.43 6.36 10.16
C GLY A 21 7.54 7.42 9.52
N GLY A 22 7.37 8.52 10.23
CA GLY A 22 6.53 9.63 9.80
C GLY A 22 6.17 10.50 10.98
N ASP A 23 5.07 11.23 10.85
CA ASP A 23 4.51 12.05 11.92
C ASP A 23 4.24 11.21 13.18
N ARG A 24 4.78 11.66 14.31
CA ARG A 24 4.72 10.95 15.58
C ARG A 24 3.28 10.80 16.07
N ASP A 25 2.45 11.81 15.92
CA ASP A 25 1.09 11.82 16.45
C ASP A 25 0.19 10.92 15.62
N ILE A 26 0.40 10.86 14.30
CA ILE A 26 -0.24 9.86 13.43
C ILE A 26 0.14 8.44 13.89
N LEU A 27 1.44 8.15 14.06
CA LEU A 27 1.89 6.82 14.46
C LEU A 27 1.37 6.41 15.86
N LEU A 28 1.28 7.37 16.80
CA LEU A 28 0.72 7.12 18.13
C LEU A 28 -0.78 6.83 18.09
N ARG A 29 -1.54 7.54 17.23
CA ARG A 29 -2.97 7.25 17.02
C ARG A 29 -3.18 5.86 16.43
N LEU A 30 -2.40 5.50 15.40
CA LEU A 30 -2.47 4.19 14.77
C LEU A 30 -2.16 3.05 15.76
N ARG A 31 -1.19 3.24 16.66
CA ARG A 31 -0.86 2.25 17.71
C ARG A 31 -1.99 1.99 18.71
N ARG A 32 -2.98 2.88 18.83
CA ARG A 32 -4.13 2.70 19.73
C ARG A 32 -5.22 1.82 19.10
N ARG A 33 -5.11 1.49 17.81
CA ARG A 33 -6.10 0.66 17.11
C ARG A 33 -5.68 -0.81 17.14
N PRO A 34 -6.53 -1.72 17.65
CA PRO A 34 -6.17 -3.14 17.80
C PRO A 34 -5.90 -3.86 16.46
N GLU A 35 -6.50 -3.40 15.38
CA GLU A 35 -6.35 -3.93 14.02
C GLU A 35 -5.07 -3.45 13.31
N VAL A 36 -4.32 -2.51 13.91
CA VAL A 36 -3.12 -1.91 13.32
C VAL A 36 -1.85 -2.28 14.09
N ARG A 37 -0.87 -2.81 13.38
CA ARG A 37 0.48 -3.05 13.88
C ARG A 37 1.45 -2.02 13.32
N VAL A 38 2.00 -1.17 14.18
CA VAL A 38 3.04 -0.20 13.76
C VAL A 38 4.43 -0.77 14.01
N ARG A 39 5.15 -1.18 12.95
CA ARG A 39 6.55 -1.64 13.04
C ARG A 39 7.54 -0.51 13.17
N GLY A 40 7.26 0.64 12.55
CA GLY A 40 8.19 1.76 12.50
C GLY A 40 9.30 1.56 11.46
N TYR A 41 10.40 2.29 11.63
CA TYR A 41 11.54 2.29 10.73
C TYR A 41 12.14 0.89 10.52
N TYR A 42 12.57 0.63 9.28
CA TYR A 42 13.34 -0.53 8.89
C TYR A 42 14.66 -0.07 8.24
N ARG A 43 15.66 -0.94 8.23
CA ARG A 43 16.92 -0.67 7.50
C ARG A 43 16.67 -0.86 6.00
N ALA A 44 17.29 -0.02 5.17
CA ALA A 44 17.24 -0.19 3.72
C ALA A 44 17.63 -1.62 3.32
N GLY A 45 16.86 -2.24 2.42
CA GLY A 45 17.05 -3.62 1.98
C GLY A 45 16.42 -4.68 2.89
N ALA A 46 15.92 -4.31 4.08
CA ALA A 46 15.30 -5.26 5.02
C ALA A 46 13.79 -5.42 4.80
N LEU A 47 13.16 -4.56 4.02
CA LEU A 47 11.71 -4.62 3.80
C LEU A 47 11.27 -5.92 3.13
N PRO A 48 11.96 -6.49 2.11
CA PRO A 48 11.48 -7.70 1.44
C PRO A 48 11.35 -8.90 2.37
N MET A 49 12.33 -9.11 3.26
CA MET A 49 12.29 -10.17 4.27
C MET A 49 11.20 -9.91 5.30
N THR A 50 11.02 -8.65 5.68
CA THR A 50 10.00 -8.23 6.65
C THR A 50 8.60 -8.48 6.12
N LEU A 51 8.31 -8.08 4.88
CA LEU A 51 7.01 -8.30 4.23
C LEU A 51 6.66 -9.78 4.14
N ARG A 52 7.63 -10.63 3.75
CA ARG A 52 7.45 -12.10 3.70
C ARG A 52 7.17 -12.71 5.06
N ARG A 53 7.96 -12.33 6.08
CA ARG A 53 7.79 -12.82 7.45
C ARG A 53 6.41 -12.47 7.99
N ASP A 54 5.96 -11.27 7.68
CA ASP A 54 4.68 -10.74 8.15
C ASP A 54 3.49 -11.24 7.30
N ARG A 55 3.76 -12.00 6.23
CA ARG A 55 2.77 -12.51 5.27
C ARG A 55 1.87 -11.39 4.72
N VAL A 56 2.50 -10.32 4.24
CA VAL A 56 1.78 -9.19 3.64
C VAL A 56 1.22 -9.61 2.27
N ASP A 57 -0.09 -9.52 2.10
CA ASP A 57 -0.78 -9.88 0.85
C ASP A 57 -0.82 -8.73 -0.17
N LEU A 58 -0.79 -7.48 0.31
CA LEU A 58 -0.84 -6.26 -0.50
C LEU A 58 -0.06 -5.14 0.19
N ALA A 59 0.77 -4.42 -0.55
CA ALA A 59 1.42 -3.20 -0.08
C ALA A 59 0.72 -1.97 -0.64
N LEU A 60 0.36 -1.02 0.22
CA LEU A 60 -0.11 0.28 -0.21
C LEU A 60 1.03 1.29 -0.12
N LEU A 61 1.28 2.01 -1.22
CA LEU A 61 2.20 3.14 -1.29
C LEU A 61 1.41 4.42 -1.56
N PRO A 62 0.72 4.99 -0.54
CA PRO A 62 -0.19 6.11 -0.71
C PRO A 62 0.55 7.46 -0.69
N SER A 63 1.82 7.51 -1.08
CA SER A 63 2.55 8.78 -1.16
C SER A 63 1.92 9.65 -2.24
N ILE A 64 1.57 10.89 -1.92
CA ILE A 64 1.16 11.93 -2.90
C ILE A 64 2.35 12.70 -3.46
N TRP A 65 3.54 12.51 -2.88
CA TRP A 65 4.78 13.09 -3.36
C TRP A 65 5.43 12.14 -4.39
N PRO A 66 5.80 12.63 -5.59
CA PRO A 66 6.45 11.81 -6.60
C PRO A 66 7.82 11.35 -6.08
N GLU A 67 7.95 10.05 -5.83
CA GLU A 67 9.20 9.44 -5.41
C GLU A 67 10.13 9.28 -6.63
N SER A 68 11.38 9.75 -6.53
CA SER A 68 12.31 9.77 -7.68
C SER A 68 12.81 8.38 -8.11
N TYR A 69 12.92 7.42 -7.19
CA TYR A 69 13.54 6.12 -7.47
C TYR A 69 12.63 4.91 -7.21
N ALA A 70 11.51 5.09 -6.50
CA ALA A 70 10.56 4.03 -6.17
C ALA A 70 11.22 2.79 -5.53
N LEU A 71 12.16 3.00 -4.59
CA LEU A 71 12.91 1.90 -3.96
C LEU A 71 11.98 0.94 -3.21
N THR A 72 10.94 1.49 -2.56
CA THR A 72 9.94 0.71 -1.84
C THR A 72 9.16 -0.22 -2.79
N LEU A 73 8.88 0.23 -4.03
CA LEU A 73 8.25 -0.63 -5.05
C LEU A 73 9.15 -1.81 -5.41
N ASP A 74 10.46 -1.59 -5.55
CA ASP A 74 11.40 -2.67 -5.84
C ASP A 74 11.52 -3.66 -4.68
N GLU A 75 11.48 -3.18 -3.44
CA GLU A 75 11.45 -4.05 -2.27
C GLU A 75 10.16 -4.89 -2.18
N CYS A 76 9.00 -4.31 -2.47
CA CYS A 76 7.73 -5.04 -2.56
C CYS A 76 7.77 -6.12 -3.65
N ARG A 77 8.28 -5.77 -4.84
CA ARG A 77 8.47 -6.73 -5.95
C ARG A 77 9.39 -7.87 -5.57
N LEU A 78 10.53 -7.55 -4.95
CA LEU A 78 11.47 -8.55 -4.45
C LEU A 78 10.83 -9.45 -3.41
N ALA A 79 9.82 -8.99 -2.66
CA ALA A 79 9.05 -9.81 -1.73
C ALA A 79 7.99 -10.69 -2.39
N GLY A 80 7.64 -10.43 -3.65
CA GLY A 80 6.49 -11.02 -4.32
C GLY A 80 5.15 -10.43 -3.87
N VAL A 81 5.18 -9.22 -3.29
CA VAL A 81 4.00 -8.55 -2.75
C VAL A 81 3.48 -7.55 -3.78
N PRO A 82 2.22 -7.68 -4.24
CA PRO A 82 1.64 -6.72 -5.16
C PRO A 82 1.47 -5.34 -4.52
N VAL A 83 1.50 -4.29 -5.34
CA VAL A 83 1.44 -2.90 -4.88
C VAL A 83 0.19 -2.19 -5.37
N LEU A 84 -0.47 -1.44 -4.48
CA LEU A 84 -1.47 -0.43 -4.82
C LEU A 84 -0.88 0.96 -4.52
N ALA A 85 -0.81 1.83 -5.52
CA ALA A 85 -0.20 3.15 -5.37
C ALA A 85 -0.96 4.22 -6.17
N PHE A 86 -0.69 5.49 -5.87
CA PHE A 86 -1.22 6.59 -6.69
C PHE A 86 -0.50 6.68 -8.05
N ASP A 87 -1.22 7.14 -9.06
CA ASP A 87 -0.79 7.23 -10.46
C ASP A 87 0.07 8.48 -10.73
N HIS A 88 1.11 8.68 -9.94
CA HIS A 88 2.12 9.71 -10.18
C HIS A 88 3.56 9.23 -9.91
N GLY A 89 4.52 9.98 -10.48
CA GLY A 89 5.95 9.74 -10.28
C GLY A 89 6.45 8.41 -10.84
N ALA A 90 7.64 8.00 -10.38
CA ALA A 90 8.31 6.80 -10.88
C ALA A 90 7.56 5.51 -10.52
N ILE A 91 6.78 5.49 -9.43
CA ILE A 91 5.99 4.31 -9.03
C ILE A 91 4.96 4.00 -10.11
N ALA A 92 4.17 4.99 -10.51
CA ALA A 92 3.10 4.86 -11.49
C ALA A 92 3.60 4.39 -12.87
N GLU A 93 4.65 5.02 -13.39
CA GLU A 93 5.25 4.65 -14.67
C GLU A 93 5.70 3.18 -14.65
N ARG A 94 6.35 2.77 -13.56
CA ARG A 94 6.86 1.40 -13.41
C ARG A 94 5.74 0.39 -13.18
N LEU A 95 4.65 0.77 -12.53
CA LEU A 95 3.48 -0.09 -12.36
C LEU A 95 2.75 -0.31 -13.67
N ARG A 96 2.52 0.73 -14.48
CA ARG A 96 1.90 0.60 -15.81
C ARG A 96 2.63 -0.36 -16.76
N ARG A 97 3.94 -0.52 -16.57
CA ARG A 97 4.78 -1.42 -17.36
C ARG A 97 4.94 -2.82 -16.76
N SER A 98 4.19 -3.14 -15.69
CA SER A 98 4.33 -4.40 -14.96
C SER A 98 2.98 -4.95 -14.50
N SER A 99 2.89 -6.26 -14.30
CA SER A 99 1.75 -6.88 -13.60
C SER A 99 1.89 -6.86 -12.07
N ALA A 100 2.91 -6.18 -11.54
CA ALA A 100 3.28 -6.23 -10.12
C ALA A 100 2.46 -5.28 -9.22
N GLY A 101 1.51 -4.53 -9.79
CA GLY A 101 0.73 -3.57 -9.03
C GLY A 101 -0.37 -2.89 -9.83
N VAL A 102 -1.13 -2.05 -9.15
CA VAL A 102 -2.18 -1.19 -9.68
C VAL A 102 -1.87 0.25 -9.31
N ALA A 103 -1.88 1.14 -10.30
CA ALA A 103 -1.81 2.57 -10.09
C ALA A 103 -3.22 3.17 -10.21
N VAL A 104 -3.62 4.03 -9.27
CA VAL A 104 -4.93 4.69 -9.23
C VAL A 104 -4.78 6.19 -9.20
N GLU A 105 -5.71 6.93 -9.80
CA GLU A 105 -5.63 8.39 -9.84
C GLU A 105 -5.55 8.99 -8.42
N ALA A 106 -4.72 10.02 -8.27
CA ALA A 106 -4.67 10.81 -7.05
C ALA A 106 -5.72 11.93 -7.14
N ASP A 107 -6.90 11.71 -6.58
CA ASP A 107 -8.04 12.62 -6.65
C ASP A 107 -8.16 13.56 -5.45
N GLY A 108 -7.13 13.65 -4.60
CA GLY A 108 -7.12 14.48 -3.39
C GLY A 108 -7.99 13.95 -2.23
N LEU A 109 -8.94 13.05 -2.51
CA LEU A 109 -9.82 12.42 -1.52
C LEU A 109 -9.47 10.95 -1.24
N SER A 110 -8.57 10.33 -2.03
CA SER A 110 -8.17 8.91 -1.91
C SER A 110 -9.28 7.91 -2.28
N GLU A 111 -10.39 8.37 -2.85
CA GLU A 111 -11.54 7.52 -3.18
C GLU A 111 -11.17 6.44 -4.18
N ALA A 112 -10.43 6.79 -5.24
CA ALA A 112 -9.94 5.80 -6.20
C ALA A 112 -9.09 4.69 -5.56
N MET A 113 -8.32 5.00 -4.50
CA MET A 113 -7.54 4.00 -3.76
C MET A 113 -8.43 3.11 -2.90
N LEU A 114 -9.44 3.68 -2.25
CA LEU A 114 -10.40 2.93 -1.45
C LEU A 114 -11.25 2.00 -2.32
N GLU A 115 -11.75 2.48 -3.47
CA GLU A 115 -12.49 1.65 -4.42
C GLU A 115 -11.64 0.52 -5.00
N ALA A 116 -10.37 0.79 -5.32
CA ALA A 116 -9.46 -0.26 -5.76
C ALA A 116 -9.20 -1.27 -4.66
N LEU A 117 -9.02 -0.83 -3.41
CA LEU A 117 -8.86 -1.72 -2.27
C LEU A 117 -10.11 -2.57 -2.05
N ASP A 118 -11.31 -1.97 -2.09
CA ASP A 118 -12.59 -2.68 -1.96
C ASP A 118 -12.69 -3.80 -3.02
N ARG A 119 -12.37 -3.49 -4.29
CA ARG A 119 -12.33 -4.51 -5.36
C ARG A 119 -11.32 -5.63 -5.09
N ILE A 120 -10.11 -5.29 -4.62
CA ILE A 120 -9.07 -6.28 -4.31
C ILE A 120 -9.52 -7.20 -3.17
N VAL A 121 -10.14 -6.64 -2.14
CA VAL A 121 -10.63 -7.39 -0.97
C VAL A 121 -11.77 -8.32 -1.36
N ASP A 122 -12.71 -7.84 -2.17
CA ASP A 122 -13.93 -8.59 -2.51
C ASP A 122 -13.72 -9.60 -3.65
N GLN A 123 -12.81 -9.33 -4.59
CA GLN A 123 -12.67 -10.08 -5.84
C GLN A 123 -11.25 -10.61 -6.10
N GLY A 124 -10.31 -10.31 -5.19
CA GLY A 124 -8.89 -10.64 -5.33
C GLY A 124 -8.12 -9.65 -6.19
N PHE A 125 -6.79 -9.71 -6.09
CA PHE A 125 -5.90 -8.72 -6.72
C PHE A 125 -6.05 -8.61 -8.26
N GLY A 126 -6.37 -9.72 -8.94
CA GLY A 126 -6.57 -9.74 -10.39
C GLY A 126 -7.71 -8.82 -10.87
N ALA A 127 -8.70 -8.55 -10.03
CA ALA A 127 -9.84 -7.68 -10.38
C ALA A 127 -9.51 -6.18 -10.43
N ALA A 128 -8.38 -5.78 -9.84
CA ALA A 128 -7.94 -4.39 -9.83
C ALA A 128 -6.94 -4.07 -10.95
N GLN A 129 -6.40 -5.07 -11.66
CA GLN A 129 -5.54 -4.81 -12.82
C GLN A 129 -6.36 -4.19 -13.96
N PRO A 130 -5.83 -3.17 -14.66
CA PRO A 130 -6.45 -2.68 -15.87
C PRO A 130 -6.59 -3.83 -16.88
N ARG A 131 -7.76 -3.98 -17.50
CA ARG A 131 -7.96 -4.96 -18.58
C ARG A 131 -6.94 -4.65 -19.68
N ALA A 132 -6.16 -5.66 -20.07
CA ALA A 132 -5.31 -5.55 -21.25
C ALA A 132 -6.20 -5.23 -22.45
N ALA A 133 -5.94 -4.08 -23.09
CA ALA A 133 -6.61 -3.65 -24.33
C ALA A 133 -6.12 -4.47 -25.52
#